data_AF-A0A7C1BXY9-F1
#
_entry.id   AF-A0A7C1BXY9-F1
#
_cell.length_a   1.000
_cell.length_b   1.000
_cell.length_c   1.000
_cell.angle_alpha   90.00
_cell.angle_beta   90.00
_cell.angle_gamma   90.00
#
_symmetry.space_group_name_H-M   'P 1'
#
loop_
_entity.id
_entity.type
_entity.pdbx_description
1 polymer ?
#
loop_
_entity_poly.entity_id
_entity_poly.type
_entity_poly.pdbx_seq_one_letter_code
_entity_poly.pdbx_strand_id
1 'polypeptide(L)'
;MKIIDVHVHLTRDSSSQLEVALEYAEKYDVLLCPNIATGKTMDEIRKNNYALYQLMKKYPKRILGVAHTEPLAGKEGVDEFRRCILDYGMIGLKLTASVVCSHPSVFKLAEEAIKLKVFILQHSGHATVGMRENESDTSDIVKLATRYPELMIIMAHIAGGQDWEWTLKMIKPYPNIYVDTSGSQGDMGVIEESVKYIGSKRLVFGSDGSNCNSLGRVYGADISEKEREDILVGNMKRYLKSIGREV
;
A
#
# COMPACT_ATOMS: atom_id res chain seq x y z
N MET A 1 -3.77 6.55 -18.79
CA MET A 1 -3.28 6.34 -17.43
C MET A 1 -1.79 6.08 -17.48
N LYS A 2 -1.02 6.99 -16.87
CA LYS A 2 0.44 6.93 -16.84
C LYS A 2 0.98 6.42 -15.51
N ILE A 3 0.21 6.54 -14.44
CA ILE A 3 0.67 6.31 -13.07
C ILE A 3 -0.45 5.61 -12.27
N ILE A 4 -0.07 4.66 -11.42
CA ILE A 4 -0.96 4.08 -10.41
C ILE A 4 -0.33 4.35 -9.05
N ASP A 5 -1.01 5.15 -8.24
CA ASP A 5 -0.62 5.45 -6.86
C ASP A 5 -1.27 4.44 -5.93
N VAL A 6 -0.49 3.45 -5.47
CA VAL A 6 -1.00 2.33 -4.68
C VAL A 6 -1.25 2.68 -3.22
N HIS A 7 -0.76 3.84 -2.78
CA HIS A 7 -0.82 4.26 -1.39
C HIS A 7 -1.07 5.75 -1.31
N VAL A 8 -2.34 6.08 -1.06
CA VAL A 8 -2.78 7.42 -0.68
C VAL A 8 -3.86 7.30 0.39
N HIS A 9 -3.91 8.26 1.31
CA HIS A 9 -4.94 8.31 2.33
C HIS A 9 -6.03 9.30 1.94
N LEU A 10 -7.27 8.88 2.16
CA LEU A 10 -8.42 9.77 2.22
C LEU A 10 -9.02 9.70 3.61
N THR A 11 -9.82 10.70 3.95
CA THR A 11 -10.64 10.72 5.16
C THR A 11 -12.07 10.99 4.77
N ARG A 12 -13.02 10.40 5.51
CA ARG A 12 -14.45 10.57 5.21
C ARG A 12 -14.89 12.02 5.37
N ASP A 13 -14.29 12.74 6.31
CA ASP A 13 -14.77 14.04 6.77
C ASP A 13 -13.97 15.23 6.18
N SER A 14 -13.02 14.98 5.27
CA SER A 14 -12.23 16.02 4.60
C SER A 14 -12.50 16.05 3.08
N SER A 15 -13.35 16.97 2.64
CA SER A 15 -13.54 17.23 1.21
C SER A 15 -12.27 17.79 0.56
N SER A 16 -11.50 18.61 1.29
CA SER A 16 -10.28 19.24 0.78
C SER A 16 -9.20 18.22 0.41
N GLN A 17 -9.03 17.16 1.20
CA GLN A 17 -8.07 16.09 0.87
C GLN A 17 -8.46 15.36 -0.41
N LEU A 18 -9.75 15.09 -0.60
CA LEU A 18 -10.26 14.48 -1.82
C LEU A 18 -10.08 15.40 -3.03
N GLU A 19 -10.39 16.69 -2.90
CA GLU A 19 -10.23 17.67 -3.97
C GLU A 19 -8.78 17.76 -4.43
N VAL A 20 -7.83 17.87 -3.49
CA VAL A 20 -6.38 17.90 -3.80
C VAL A 20 -5.93 16.59 -4.46
N ALA A 21 -6.39 15.44 -3.98
CA ALA A 21 -6.05 14.15 -4.58
C ALA A 21 -6.59 14.02 -6.01
N LEU A 22 -7.82 14.49 -6.26
CA LEU A 22 -8.44 14.47 -7.59
C LEU A 22 -7.77 15.46 -8.56
N GLU A 23 -7.43 16.68 -8.10
CA GLU A 23 -6.67 17.65 -8.90
C GLU A 23 -5.32 17.08 -9.31
N TYR A 24 -4.60 16.47 -8.36
CA TYR A 24 -3.35 15.74 -8.62
C TYR A 24 -3.56 14.63 -9.66
N ALA A 25 -4.60 13.82 -9.49
CA ALA A 25 -4.89 12.70 -10.38
C ALA A 25 -5.25 13.13 -11.80
N GLU A 26 -5.99 14.23 -11.94
CA GLU A 26 -6.33 14.83 -13.24
C GLU A 26 -5.09 15.42 -13.91
N LYS A 27 -4.31 16.20 -13.17
CA LYS A 27 -3.13 16.91 -13.69
C LYS A 27 -2.05 15.95 -14.20
N TYR A 28 -1.84 14.82 -13.53
CA TYR A 28 -0.75 13.89 -13.83
C TYR A 28 -1.21 12.53 -14.42
N ASP A 29 -2.50 12.37 -14.73
CA ASP A 29 -3.10 11.12 -15.25
C ASP A 29 -2.80 9.90 -14.35
N VAL A 30 -3.12 10.06 -13.06
CA VAL A 30 -2.92 9.07 -11.99
C VAL A 30 -4.24 8.35 -11.68
N LEU A 31 -4.18 7.04 -11.49
CA LEU A 31 -5.22 6.29 -10.78
C LEU A 31 -4.82 6.14 -9.32
N LEU A 32 -5.68 6.64 -8.45
CA LEU A 32 -5.50 6.59 -7.02
C LEU A 32 -6.02 5.26 -6.49
N CYS A 33 -5.24 4.62 -5.62
CA CYS A 33 -5.67 3.48 -4.82
C CYS A 33 -5.78 3.85 -3.34
N PRO A 34 -6.76 4.70 -2.97
CA PRO A 34 -6.85 5.21 -1.61
C PRO A 34 -7.33 4.15 -0.62
N ASN A 35 -6.98 4.35 0.64
CA ASN A 35 -7.64 3.75 1.79
C ASN A 35 -8.16 4.85 2.73
N ILE A 36 -9.17 4.53 3.53
CA ILE A 36 -9.61 5.35 4.68
C ILE A 36 -9.29 4.54 5.94
N ALA A 37 -8.00 4.39 6.25
CA ALA A 37 -7.51 3.63 7.41
C ALA A 37 -7.61 4.44 8.72
N THR A 38 -8.81 4.95 9.00
CA THR A 38 -9.17 5.60 10.27
C THR A 38 -10.35 4.87 10.90
N GLY A 39 -10.61 5.16 12.18
CA GLY A 39 -11.65 4.50 12.99
C GLY A 39 -11.05 3.53 14.00
N LYS A 40 -11.63 3.49 15.21
CA LYS A 40 -11.20 2.63 16.32
C LYS A 40 -12.13 1.45 16.56
N THR A 41 -13.29 1.45 15.91
CA THR A 41 -14.32 0.41 16.03
C THR A 41 -14.68 -0.16 14.68
N MET A 42 -15.17 -1.40 14.64
CA MET A 42 -15.60 -2.03 13.40
C MET A 42 -16.73 -1.25 12.70
N ASP A 43 -17.59 -0.57 13.44
CA ASP A 43 -18.64 0.27 12.85
C ASP A 43 -18.11 1.51 12.15
N GLU A 44 -17.10 2.16 12.71
CA GLU A 44 -16.42 3.28 12.04
C GLU A 44 -15.68 2.81 10.79
N ILE A 45 -14.95 1.70 10.89
CA ILE A 45 -14.23 1.08 9.78
C ILE A 45 -15.20 0.74 8.64
N ARG A 46 -16.34 0.11 8.94
CA ARG A 46 -17.39 -0.18 7.94
C ARG A 46 -17.91 1.06 7.25
N LYS A 47 -18.15 2.14 8.00
CA LYS A 47 -18.61 3.42 7.43
C LYS A 47 -17.53 4.02 6.53
N ASN A 48 -16.26 3.89 6.89
CA ASN A 48 -15.13 4.38 6.11
C ASN A 48 -14.94 3.57 4.81
N ASN A 49 -14.97 2.24 4.88
CA ASN A 49 -14.96 1.38 3.69
C ASN A 49 -16.15 1.68 2.77
N TYR A 50 -17.36 1.86 3.32
CA TYR A 50 -18.53 2.20 2.53
C TYR A 50 -18.40 3.60 1.89
N ALA A 51 -17.89 4.59 2.60
CA ALA A 51 -17.64 5.92 2.05
C ALA A 51 -16.65 5.86 0.87
N LEU A 52 -15.57 5.09 1.02
CA LEU A 52 -14.62 4.85 -0.07
C LEU A 52 -15.28 4.17 -1.27
N TYR A 53 -16.14 3.18 -1.05
CA TYR A 53 -16.92 2.56 -2.12
C TYR A 53 -17.82 3.56 -2.87
N GLN A 54 -18.45 4.50 -2.17
CA GLN A 54 -19.22 5.57 -2.83
C GLN A 54 -18.34 6.46 -3.70
N LEU A 55 -17.11 6.76 -3.26
CA LEU A 55 -16.14 7.49 -4.07
C LEU A 55 -15.69 6.71 -5.31
N MET A 56 -15.47 5.40 -5.19
CA MET A 56 -15.18 4.53 -6.34
C MET A 56 -16.31 4.57 -7.37
N LYS A 57 -17.57 4.56 -6.93
CA LYS A 57 -18.74 4.70 -7.83
C LYS A 57 -18.81 6.07 -8.49
N LYS A 58 -18.48 7.13 -7.75
CA LYS A 58 -18.51 8.50 -8.26
C LYS A 58 -17.36 8.78 -9.23
N TYR A 59 -16.19 8.16 -9.02
CA TYR A 59 -14.97 8.37 -9.80
C TYR A 59 -14.33 7.06 -10.31
N PRO A 60 -15.05 6.25 -11.11
CA PRO A 60 -14.65 4.89 -11.45
C PRO A 60 -13.40 4.79 -12.34
N LYS A 61 -13.00 5.90 -12.99
CA LYS A 61 -11.77 6.01 -13.81
C LYS A 61 -10.59 6.62 -13.05
N ARG A 62 -10.75 6.93 -11.77
CA ARG A 62 -9.75 7.64 -10.95
C ARG A 62 -9.49 7.00 -9.60
N ILE A 63 -10.42 6.17 -9.09
CA ILE A 63 -10.31 5.60 -7.75
C ILE A 63 -10.54 4.08 -7.79
N LEU A 64 -9.57 3.31 -7.28
CA LEU A 64 -9.72 1.89 -6.92
C LEU A 64 -9.40 1.70 -5.44
N GLY A 65 -10.41 1.49 -4.59
CA GLY A 65 -10.22 1.45 -3.15
C GLY A 65 -9.38 0.28 -2.65
N VAL A 66 -8.65 0.51 -1.56
CA VAL A 66 -7.97 -0.48 -0.72
C VAL A 66 -8.72 -0.57 0.59
N ALA A 67 -9.14 -1.78 0.96
CA ALA A 67 -9.93 -2.05 2.15
C ALA A 67 -9.15 -1.77 3.43
N HIS A 68 -9.86 -1.55 4.53
CA HIS A 68 -9.29 -1.47 5.86
C HIS A 68 -10.09 -2.34 6.84
N THR A 69 -9.42 -2.96 7.82
CA THR A 69 -10.07 -3.70 8.91
C THR A 69 -9.18 -3.80 10.13
N GLU A 70 -9.80 -4.09 11.29
CA GLU A 70 -9.12 -4.35 12.56
C GLU A 70 -8.73 -5.84 12.68
N PRO A 71 -7.42 -6.18 12.75
CA PRO A 71 -6.97 -7.57 12.96
C PRO A 71 -7.53 -8.24 14.21
N LEU A 72 -7.73 -7.49 15.30
CA LEU A 72 -8.22 -8.04 16.57
C LEU A 72 -9.72 -8.34 16.57
N ALA A 73 -10.47 -7.92 15.55
CA ALA A 73 -11.92 -8.16 15.46
C ALA A 73 -12.28 -9.61 15.06
N GLY A 74 -11.30 -10.48 14.84
CA GLY A 74 -11.51 -11.89 14.56
C GLY A 74 -12.38 -12.12 13.32
N LYS A 75 -13.47 -12.87 13.45
CA LYS A 75 -14.38 -13.17 12.33
C LYS A 75 -15.00 -11.90 11.73
N GLU A 76 -15.35 -10.93 12.57
CA GLU A 76 -16.00 -9.70 12.14
C GLU A 76 -15.11 -8.89 11.18
N GLY A 77 -13.82 -8.79 11.49
CA GLY A 77 -12.84 -8.11 10.63
C GLY A 77 -12.61 -8.85 9.32
N VAL A 78 -12.57 -10.19 9.36
CA VAL A 78 -12.46 -11.02 8.16
C VAL A 78 -13.69 -10.88 7.25
N ASP A 79 -14.89 -10.89 7.82
CA ASP A 79 -16.14 -10.73 7.06
C ASP A 79 -16.21 -9.36 6.39
N GLU A 80 -15.80 -8.29 7.10
CA GLU A 80 -15.76 -6.94 6.53
C GLU A 80 -14.73 -6.84 5.39
N PHE A 81 -13.54 -7.40 5.58
CA PHE A 81 -12.54 -7.46 4.52
C PHE A 81 -13.08 -8.18 3.27
N ARG A 82 -13.69 -9.35 3.45
CA ARG A 82 -14.30 -10.11 2.35
C ARG A 82 -15.38 -9.29 1.63
N ARG A 83 -16.25 -8.61 2.37
CA ARG A 83 -17.28 -7.72 1.81
C ARG A 83 -16.67 -6.62 0.94
N CYS A 84 -15.61 -5.97 1.41
CA CYS A 84 -14.91 -4.93 0.65
C CYS A 84 -14.33 -5.44 -0.67
N ILE A 85 -13.78 -6.65 -0.71
CA ILE A 85 -13.23 -7.20 -1.94
C ILE A 85 -14.33 -7.69 -2.89
N LEU A 86 -15.27 -8.50 -2.37
CA LEU A 86 -16.27 -9.19 -3.18
C LEU A 86 -17.42 -8.28 -3.64
N ASP A 87 -17.91 -7.41 -2.75
CA ASP A 87 -19.11 -6.62 -3.02
C ASP A 87 -18.75 -5.22 -3.53
N TYR A 88 -17.65 -4.63 -3.04
CA TYR A 88 -17.21 -3.28 -3.42
C TYR A 88 -16.14 -3.26 -4.50
N GLY A 89 -15.48 -4.40 -4.74
CA GLY A 89 -14.43 -4.48 -5.73
C GLY A 89 -13.15 -3.72 -5.34
N MET A 90 -12.85 -3.62 -4.04
CA MET A 90 -11.55 -3.14 -3.59
C MET A 90 -10.45 -4.13 -3.96
N ILE A 91 -9.20 -3.66 -4.04
CA ILE A 91 -8.09 -4.40 -4.68
C ILE A 91 -6.99 -4.87 -3.71
N GLY A 92 -7.10 -4.53 -2.44
CA GLY A 92 -6.08 -4.77 -1.43
C GLY A 92 -6.62 -4.57 -0.02
N LEU A 93 -5.78 -4.85 0.97
CA LEU A 93 -6.04 -4.60 2.38
C LEU A 93 -4.92 -3.76 3.00
N LYS A 94 -5.24 -2.60 3.56
CA LYS A 94 -4.37 -1.84 4.46
C LYS A 94 -4.65 -2.30 5.89
N LEU A 95 -3.65 -2.90 6.52
CA LEU A 95 -3.74 -3.33 7.92
C LEU A 95 -3.62 -2.14 8.89
N THR A 96 -4.36 -2.19 10.00
CA THR A 96 -4.17 -1.29 11.15
C THR A 96 -2.87 -1.61 11.87
N ALA A 97 -2.18 -0.59 12.38
CA ALA A 97 -1.08 -0.75 13.32
C ALA A 97 -1.57 -0.97 14.78
N SER A 98 -2.66 -1.71 14.97
CA SER A 98 -3.19 -2.08 16.30
C SER A 98 -2.39 -3.23 16.91
N VAL A 99 -1.78 -4.06 16.06
CA VAL A 99 -0.81 -5.12 16.37
C VAL A 99 0.24 -5.16 15.27
N VAL A 100 1.40 -5.74 15.56
CA VAL A 100 2.40 -6.04 14.53
C VAL A 100 1.84 -7.04 13.51
N CYS A 101 2.28 -6.94 12.25
CA CYS A 101 1.75 -7.75 11.16
C CYS A 101 2.07 -9.26 11.30
N SER A 102 3.07 -9.60 12.12
CA SER A 102 3.42 -10.98 12.47
C SER A 102 2.54 -11.58 13.57
N HIS A 103 1.64 -10.80 14.16
CA HIS A 103 0.73 -11.26 15.22
C HIS A 103 -0.29 -12.28 14.68
N PRO A 104 -0.63 -13.36 15.41
CA PRO A 104 -1.52 -14.41 14.92
C PRO A 104 -2.92 -13.97 14.49
N SER A 105 -3.42 -12.84 15.01
CA SER A 105 -4.72 -12.28 14.60
C SER A 105 -4.74 -11.84 13.12
N VAL A 106 -3.58 -11.53 12.54
CA VAL A 106 -3.43 -11.13 11.13
C VAL A 106 -3.49 -12.33 10.19
N PHE A 107 -3.20 -13.54 10.67
CA PHE A 107 -3.02 -14.72 9.82
C PHE A 107 -4.27 -15.10 9.02
N LYS A 108 -5.46 -15.01 9.62
CA LYS A 108 -6.71 -15.24 8.88
C LYS A 108 -6.95 -14.20 7.79
N LEU A 109 -6.54 -12.95 8.01
CA LEU A 109 -6.61 -11.90 6.98
C LEU A 109 -5.62 -12.18 5.84
N ALA A 110 -4.40 -12.63 6.16
CA ALA A 110 -3.41 -13.04 5.18
C ALA A 110 -3.89 -14.22 4.32
N GLU A 111 -4.42 -15.27 4.95
CA GLU A 111 -4.99 -16.43 4.25
C GLU A 111 -6.16 -16.03 3.33
N GLU A 112 -7.03 -15.12 3.78
CA GLU A 112 -8.13 -14.62 2.94
C GLU A 112 -7.63 -13.72 1.82
N ALA A 113 -6.60 -12.90 2.05
CA ALA A 113 -5.98 -12.08 1.01
C ALA A 113 -5.40 -12.96 -0.12
N ILE A 114 -4.74 -14.07 0.22
CA ILE A 114 -4.25 -15.06 -0.76
C ILE A 114 -5.39 -15.67 -1.55
N LYS A 115 -6.46 -16.14 -0.88
CA LYS A 115 -7.63 -16.74 -1.54
C LYS A 115 -8.31 -15.76 -2.51
N LEU A 116 -8.45 -14.51 -2.08
CA LEU A 116 -9.04 -13.42 -2.85
C LEU A 116 -8.07 -12.83 -3.88
N LYS A 117 -6.80 -13.27 -3.88
CA LYS A 117 -5.71 -12.80 -4.72
C LYS A 117 -5.41 -11.30 -4.57
N VAL A 118 -5.71 -10.72 -3.42
CA VAL A 118 -5.46 -9.29 -3.12
C VAL A 118 -4.16 -9.09 -2.34
N PHE A 119 -3.51 -7.93 -2.48
CA PHE A 119 -2.30 -7.62 -1.71
C PHE A 119 -2.62 -7.13 -0.30
N ILE A 120 -1.64 -7.21 0.60
CA ILE A 120 -1.64 -6.51 1.88
C ILE A 120 -0.66 -5.34 1.81
N LEU A 121 -1.13 -4.14 2.13
CA LEU A 121 -0.32 -2.94 2.33
C LEU A 121 -0.09 -2.78 3.84
N GLN A 122 1.16 -2.75 4.28
CA GLN A 122 1.51 -2.69 5.70
C GLN A 122 2.48 -1.54 5.96
N HIS A 123 2.12 -0.69 6.92
CA HIS A 123 3.05 0.28 7.49
C HIS A 123 4.14 -0.46 8.26
N SER A 124 5.41 -0.21 7.93
CA SER A 124 6.54 -0.86 8.58
C SER A 124 7.83 -0.12 8.31
N GLY A 125 8.79 -0.32 9.20
CA GLY A 125 10.20 -0.32 8.86
C GLY A 125 11.08 -0.18 10.09
N HIS A 126 12.38 -0.01 9.85
CA HIS A 126 13.38 -0.18 10.89
C HIS A 126 13.82 1.17 11.47
N ALA A 127 13.40 1.46 12.70
CA ALA A 127 13.83 2.66 13.41
C ALA A 127 14.61 2.29 14.68
N THR A 128 15.76 2.93 14.89
CA THR A 128 16.55 2.76 16.12
C THR A 128 15.96 3.52 17.31
N VAL A 129 15.13 4.53 17.05
CA VAL A 129 14.38 5.31 18.05
C VAL A 129 13.00 5.68 17.51
N GLY A 130 12.01 5.80 18.40
CA GLY A 130 10.71 6.39 18.05
C GLY A 130 9.73 5.47 17.33
N MET A 131 9.97 4.14 17.31
CA MET A 131 8.94 3.20 16.88
C MET A 131 7.73 3.29 17.81
N ARG A 132 6.53 3.33 17.21
CA ARG A 132 5.28 3.33 17.97
C ARG A 132 5.01 1.95 18.53
N GLU A 133 4.24 1.90 19.62
CA GLU A 133 3.72 0.64 20.13
C GLU A 133 2.90 -0.06 19.03
N ASN A 134 3.15 -1.35 18.82
CA ASN A 134 2.55 -2.19 17.78
C ASN A 134 2.88 -1.82 16.32
N GLU A 135 3.79 -0.87 16.09
CA GLU A 135 4.34 -0.64 14.76
C GLU A 135 5.18 -1.85 14.32
N SER A 136 4.95 -2.32 13.09
CA SER A 136 5.71 -3.46 12.57
C SER A 136 7.13 -3.03 12.22
N ASP A 137 8.10 -3.81 12.65
CA ASP A 137 9.47 -3.74 12.13
C ASP A 137 9.58 -4.55 10.83
N THR A 138 10.59 -4.28 10.00
CA THR A 138 10.85 -5.07 8.78
C THR A 138 10.97 -6.57 9.09
N SER A 139 11.47 -6.94 10.28
CA SER A 139 11.52 -8.34 10.71
C SER A 139 10.13 -8.98 10.87
N ASP A 140 9.08 -8.22 11.20
CA ASP A 140 7.71 -8.73 11.26
C ASP A 140 7.14 -8.95 9.86
N ILE A 141 7.45 -8.06 8.91
CA ILE A 141 7.13 -8.27 7.49
C ILE A 141 7.79 -9.56 6.99
N VAL A 142 9.07 -9.78 7.31
CA VAL A 142 9.79 -11.00 6.95
C VAL A 142 9.13 -12.25 7.55
N LYS A 143 8.73 -12.22 8.83
CA LYS A 143 8.01 -13.35 9.44
C LYS A 143 6.71 -13.66 8.70
N LEU A 144 5.92 -12.64 8.35
CA LEU A 144 4.68 -12.82 7.62
C LEU A 144 4.93 -13.33 6.20
N ALA A 145 5.90 -12.76 5.48
CA ALA A 145 6.28 -13.15 4.12
C ALA A 145 6.81 -14.58 4.04
N THR A 146 7.60 -15.00 5.04
CA THR A 146 8.12 -16.37 5.16
C THR A 146 6.99 -17.37 5.40
N ARG A 147 6.01 -16.98 6.23
CA ARG A 147 4.86 -17.83 6.54
C ARG A 147 3.92 -18.00 5.35
N TYR A 148 3.75 -16.95 4.55
CA TYR A 148 2.84 -16.91 3.41
C TYR A 148 3.57 -16.45 2.14
N PRO A 149 4.39 -17.32 1.52
CA PRO A 149 5.17 -16.97 0.32
C PRO A 149 4.29 -16.61 -0.90
N GLU A 150 3.02 -17.00 -0.90
CA GLU A 150 2.04 -16.68 -1.94
C GLU A 150 1.41 -15.28 -1.76
N LEU A 151 1.51 -14.69 -0.56
CA LEU A 151 0.93 -13.38 -0.27
C LEU A 151 1.84 -12.28 -0.80
N MET A 152 1.30 -11.42 -1.66
CA MET A 152 1.95 -10.16 -2.01
C MET A 152 1.80 -9.16 -0.86
N ILE A 153 2.92 -8.73 -0.29
CA ILE A 153 2.98 -7.72 0.77
C ILE A 153 3.63 -6.47 0.20
N ILE A 154 2.95 -5.33 0.23
CA ILE A 154 3.52 -4.02 -0.05
C ILE A 154 3.90 -3.41 1.29
N MET A 155 5.20 -3.28 1.53
CA MET A 155 5.75 -2.61 2.68
C MET A 155 5.82 -1.11 2.40
N ALA A 156 5.20 -0.33 3.28
CA ALA A 156 5.03 1.09 3.02
C ALA A 156 6.23 1.95 3.42
N HIS A 157 6.39 3.06 2.71
CA HIS A 157 7.27 4.17 3.06
C HIS A 157 8.78 3.88 3.08
N ILE A 158 9.36 3.35 1.99
CA ILE A 158 10.82 3.20 1.94
C ILE A 158 11.58 4.52 2.08
N ALA A 159 10.93 5.64 1.74
CA ALA A 159 11.46 6.99 1.97
C ALA A 159 10.83 7.66 3.21
N GLY A 160 10.48 6.86 4.23
CA GLY A 160 9.87 7.31 5.49
C GLY A 160 10.87 7.81 6.54
N GLY A 161 12.18 7.75 6.29
CA GLY A 161 13.22 8.19 7.24
C GLY A 161 13.72 7.12 8.20
N GLN A 162 13.29 5.89 8.00
CA GLN A 162 13.78 4.72 8.71
C GLN A 162 15.04 4.18 7.99
N ASP A 163 15.72 3.19 8.59
CA ASP A 163 16.89 2.55 7.99
C ASP A 163 16.48 1.70 6.77
N TRP A 164 16.29 2.39 5.65
CA TRP A 164 15.85 1.83 4.40
C TRP A 164 16.92 0.92 3.78
N GLU A 165 18.21 1.21 3.99
CA GLU A 165 19.32 0.37 3.51
C GLU A 165 19.32 -1.00 4.18
N TRP A 166 19.19 -1.04 5.50
CA TRP A 166 19.06 -2.28 6.26
C TRP A 166 17.79 -3.04 5.85
N THR A 167 16.69 -2.31 5.71
CA THR A 167 15.41 -2.85 5.28
C THR A 167 15.51 -3.54 3.92
N LEU A 168 16.12 -2.91 2.91
CA LEU A 168 16.34 -3.51 1.59
C LEU A 168 17.18 -4.79 1.66
N LYS A 169 18.25 -4.80 2.47
CA LYS A 169 19.10 -5.98 2.66
C LYS A 169 18.32 -7.13 3.29
N MET A 170 17.47 -6.84 4.28
CA MET A 170 16.67 -7.83 4.99
C MET A 170 15.59 -8.46 4.09
N ILE A 171 14.90 -7.68 3.27
CA ILE A 171 13.78 -8.19 2.44
C ILE A 171 14.25 -8.81 1.11
N LYS A 172 15.51 -8.60 0.71
CA LYS A 172 16.05 -9.07 -0.57
C LYS A 172 15.74 -10.54 -0.88
N PRO A 173 15.85 -11.50 0.07
CA PRO A 173 15.58 -12.93 -0.18
C PRO A 173 14.10 -13.27 -0.41
N TYR A 174 13.16 -12.37 -0.13
CA TYR A 174 11.72 -12.64 -0.12
C TYR A 174 11.04 -12.02 -1.34
N PRO A 175 10.81 -12.78 -2.42
CA PRO A 175 10.30 -12.24 -3.68
C PRO A 175 8.86 -11.71 -3.62
N ASN A 176 8.11 -12.10 -2.58
CA ASN A 176 6.73 -11.68 -2.34
C ASN A 176 6.61 -10.37 -1.52
N ILE A 177 7.74 -9.80 -1.07
CA ILE A 177 7.79 -8.46 -0.48
C ILE A 177 8.04 -7.44 -1.59
N TYR A 178 7.09 -6.54 -1.73
CA TYR A 178 7.14 -5.34 -2.55
C TYR A 178 7.30 -4.12 -1.63
N VAL A 179 7.76 -3.03 -2.21
CA VAL A 179 8.00 -1.79 -1.48
C VAL A 179 7.37 -0.64 -2.24
N ASP A 180 6.59 0.20 -1.55
CA ASP A 180 6.16 1.46 -2.15
C ASP A 180 7.15 2.60 -1.93
N THR A 181 7.20 3.51 -2.91
CA THR A 181 8.17 4.61 -2.95
C THR A 181 7.82 5.82 -2.10
N SER A 182 6.73 5.76 -1.31
CA SER A 182 6.23 6.90 -0.56
C SER A 182 7.08 7.21 0.67
N GLY A 183 6.68 8.25 1.40
CA GLY A 183 7.34 8.74 2.61
C GLY A 183 7.72 10.22 2.49
N SER A 184 7.91 10.87 3.63
CA SER A 184 8.12 12.32 3.74
C SER A 184 9.57 12.76 3.61
N GLN A 185 10.54 11.83 3.64
CA GLN A 185 11.96 12.17 3.69
C GLN A 185 12.59 12.29 2.30
N GLY A 186 13.57 13.19 2.18
CA GLY A 186 14.30 13.48 0.95
C GLY A 186 15.63 12.72 0.84
N ASP A 187 15.69 11.48 1.34
CA ASP A 187 16.93 10.71 1.32
C ASP A 187 17.36 10.42 -0.13
N MET A 188 18.57 10.86 -0.47
CA MET A 188 19.14 10.66 -1.80
C MET A 188 19.49 9.19 -2.04
N GLY A 189 19.26 8.71 -3.26
CA GLY A 189 19.64 7.35 -3.67
C GLY A 189 18.67 6.24 -3.27
N VAL A 190 17.58 6.56 -2.55
CA VAL A 190 16.64 5.55 -2.05
C VAL A 190 16.01 4.71 -3.18
N ILE A 191 15.70 5.33 -4.33
CA ILE A 191 15.09 4.62 -5.46
C ILE A 191 16.14 3.79 -6.21
N GLU A 192 17.30 4.36 -6.46
CA GLU A 192 18.43 3.75 -7.15
C GLU A 192 18.92 2.51 -6.42
N GLU A 193 19.16 2.62 -5.11
CA GLU A 193 19.58 1.50 -4.28
C GLU A 193 18.44 0.47 -4.14
N SER A 194 17.18 0.89 -4.05
CA SER A 194 16.05 -0.04 -4.07
C SER A 194 16.02 -0.88 -5.36
N VAL A 195 16.18 -0.25 -6.52
CA VAL A 195 16.27 -0.95 -7.82
C VAL A 195 17.47 -1.90 -7.84
N LYS A 196 18.63 -1.47 -7.37
CA LYS A 196 19.86 -2.27 -7.30
C LYS A 196 19.75 -3.49 -6.38
N TYR A 197 19.13 -3.35 -5.20
CA TYR A 197 19.07 -4.44 -4.21
C TYR A 197 17.94 -5.43 -4.47
N ILE A 198 16.74 -4.93 -4.80
CA ILE A 198 15.53 -5.77 -4.90
C ILE A 198 14.93 -5.85 -6.30
N GLY A 199 15.41 -5.02 -7.23
CA GLY A 199 14.92 -4.93 -8.60
C GLY A 199 13.69 -4.03 -8.73
N SER A 200 13.60 -3.30 -9.84
CA SER A 200 12.44 -2.43 -10.15
C SER A 200 11.10 -3.16 -10.13
N LYS A 201 11.08 -4.47 -10.43
CA LYS A 201 9.86 -5.30 -10.46
C LYS A 201 9.19 -5.51 -9.09
N ARG A 202 9.87 -5.17 -8.00
CA ARG A 202 9.34 -5.23 -6.62
C ARG A 202 9.03 -3.85 -6.03
N LEU A 203 9.07 -2.81 -6.85
CA LEU A 203 8.77 -1.44 -6.45
C LEU A 203 7.43 -0.99 -7.03
N VAL A 204 6.62 -0.30 -6.24
CA VAL A 204 5.36 0.29 -6.69
C VAL A 204 5.29 1.75 -6.31
N PHE A 205 4.70 2.57 -7.16
CA PHE A 205 4.54 3.98 -6.84
C PHE A 205 3.48 4.17 -5.75
N GLY A 206 3.88 4.81 -4.65
CA GLY A 206 3.00 5.29 -3.60
C GLY A 206 3.32 6.75 -3.30
N SER A 207 2.31 7.58 -3.01
CA SER A 207 2.54 8.98 -2.62
C SER A 207 2.45 9.22 -1.12
N ASP A 208 1.66 8.42 -0.39
CA ASP A 208 1.20 8.69 0.97
C ASP A 208 0.57 10.09 1.14
N GLY A 209 0.00 10.64 0.05
CA GLY A 209 -0.51 12.02 0.00
C GLY A 209 0.56 13.09 -0.23
N SER A 210 1.84 12.73 -0.28
CA SER A 210 2.95 13.62 -0.68
C SER A 210 3.09 13.76 -2.21
N ASN A 211 1.97 13.67 -2.94
CA ASN A 211 1.74 13.86 -4.37
C ASN A 211 2.98 14.21 -5.22
N CYS A 212 3.22 15.50 -5.46
CA CYS A 212 4.29 15.98 -6.35
C CYS A 212 5.70 15.63 -5.86
N ASN A 213 5.90 15.58 -4.54
CA ASN A 213 7.19 15.21 -3.95
C ASN A 213 7.54 13.76 -4.28
N SER A 214 6.57 12.85 -4.12
CA SER A 214 6.73 11.44 -4.42
C SER A 214 6.96 11.19 -5.92
N LEU A 215 6.28 11.94 -6.80
CA LEU A 215 6.59 11.91 -8.24
C LEU A 215 8.00 12.40 -8.54
N GLY A 216 8.38 13.54 -7.96
CA GLY A 216 9.72 14.11 -8.13
C GLY A 216 10.82 13.14 -7.74
N ARG A 217 10.61 12.38 -6.65
CA ARG A 217 11.54 11.32 -6.21
C ARG A 217 11.78 10.26 -7.28
N VAL A 218 10.72 9.75 -7.91
CA VAL A 218 10.86 8.68 -8.93
C VAL A 218 11.35 9.23 -10.26
N TYR A 219 10.92 10.42 -10.67
CA TYR A 219 11.39 11.05 -11.91
C TYR A 219 12.83 11.57 -11.81
N GLY A 220 13.27 12.00 -10.63
CA GLY A 220 14.61 12.50 -10.36
C GLY A 220 15.65 11.41 -10.13
N ALA A 221 15.23 10.15 -10.00
CA ALA A 221 16.14 9.03 -9.77
C ALA A 221 16.94 8.66 -11.03
N ASP A 222 18.22 8.34 -10.85
CA ASP A 222 19.13 7.87 -11.91
C ASP A 222 18.90 6.38 -12.20
N ILE A 223 17.76 6.08 -12.83
CA ILE A 223 17.32 4.75 -13.26
C ILE A 223 16.88 4.78 -14.71
N SER A 224 16.86 3.62 -15.36
CA SER A 224 16.39 3.53 -16.75
C SER A 224 14.91 3.86 -16.89
N GLU A 225 14.50 4.33 -18.08
CA GLU A 225 13.08 4.55 -18.41
C GLU A 225 12.22 3.31 -18.15
N LYS A 226 12.78 2.11 -18.38
CA LYS A 226 12.04 0.86 -18.16
C LYS A 226 11.79 0.59 -16.69
N GLU A 227 12.79 0.82 -15.84
CA GLU A 227 12.67 0.67 -14.39
C GLU A 227 11.68 1.69 -13.83
N ARG A 228 11.74 2.93 -14.32
CA ARG A 228 10.77 3.98 -13.96
C ARG A 228 9.34 3.61 -14.36
N GLU A 229 9.14 3.09 -15.57
CA GLU A 229 7.83 2.61 -16.02
C GLU A 229 7.32 1.46 -15.14
N ASP A 230 8.18 0.52 -14.79
CA ASP A 230 7.81 -0.59 -13.90
C ASP A 230 7.31 -0.07 -12.53
N ILE A 231 8.00 0.92 -11.94
CA ILE A 231 7.62 1.54 -10.67
C ILE A 231 6.30 2.31 -10.77
N LEU A 232 6.18 3.22 -11.74
CA LEU A 232 5.06 4.16 -11.85
C LEU A 232 3.74 3.48 -12.21
N VAL A 233 3.77 2.44 -13.03
CA VAL A 233 2.55 1.82 -13.55
C VAL A 233 2.70 0.33 -13.81
N GLY A 234 3.84 -0.12 -14.34
CA GLY A 234 3.99 -1.46 -14.92
C GLY A 234 3.74 -2.59 -13.92
N ASN A 235 4.29 -2.49 -12.72
CA ASN A 235 4.12 -3.50 -11.68
C ASN A 235 2.66 -3.61 -11.22
N MET A 236 2.05 -2.49 -10.84
CA MET A 236 0.67 -2.53 -10.34
C MET A 236 -0.33 -2.86 -11.45
N LYS A 237 -0.10 -2.38 -12.68
CA LYS A 237 -0.94 -2.74 -13.83
C LYS A 237 -0.90 -4.23 -14.14
N ARG A 238 0.28 -4.87 -14.11
CA ARG A 238 0.42 -6.32 -14.30
C ARG A 238 -0.34 -7.10 -13.23
N TYR A 239 -0.25 -6.66 -11.98
CA TYR A 239 -0.98 -7.27 -10.88
C TYR A 239 -2.50 -7.08 -10.99
N LEU A 240 -2.98 -5.87 -11.30
CA LEU A 240 -4.42 -5.64 -11.50
C LEU A 240 -4.97 -6.54 -12.61
N LYS A 241 -4.22 -6.69 -13.69
CA LYS A 241 -4.56 -7.63 -14.77
C LYS A 241 -4.61 -9.09 -14.30
N SER A 242 -3.71 -9.53 -13.41
CA SER A 242 -3.69 -10.91 -12.91
C SER A 242 -4.90 -11.25 -12.03
N ILE A 243 -5.53 -10.23 -11.43
CA ILE A 243 -6.78 -10.36 -10.65
C ILE A 243 -8.04 -10.02 -11.46
N GLY A 244 -7.93 -9.95 -12.80
CA GLY A 244 -9.07 -9.73 -13.70
C GLY A 244 -9.55 -8.29 -13.79
N ARG A 245 -8.73 -7.30 -13.40
CA ARG A 245 -9.02 -5.87 -13.56
C ARG A 245 -8.23 -5.27 -14.70
N GLU A 246 -8.93 -4.75 -15.69
CA GLU A 246 -8.33 -3.97 -16.76
C GLU A 246 -8.36 -2.48 -16.41
N VAL A 247 -7.18 -1.86 -16.44
CA VAL A 247 -6.95 -0.43 -16.18
C VAL A 247 -6.00 0.19 -17.20
#